data_AF-A0AAQ3QXR9-F1
#
_entry.id   AF-A0AAQ3QXR9-F1
#
_cell.length_a   1.000
_cell.length_b   1.000
_cell.length_c   1.000
_cell.angle_alpha   90.00
_cell.angle_beta   90.00
_cell.angle_gamma   90.00
#
_symmetry.space_group_name_H-M   'P 1'
#
loop_
_entity.id
_entity.type
_entity.pdbx_description
1 polymer ?
#
loop_
_entity_poly.entity_id
_entity_poly.type
_entity_poly.pdbx_seq_one_letter_code
_entity_poly.pdbx_strand_id
1 'polypeptide(L)'
;MSKGKLRSLNFMLLTFLVFSSISYSQSALITDSTELEPGWYESDWLWAFYVESFPLIYSADLDWVLVENDDGVEKFWFYLMTPDTWAYTTPELYPWMYFDSTQSWVYLFLDTDPLLLYDTATETVRAYTGESMPTIVTVAFYVLNTEGEEPFLEPLIDPFTERWGMIAFDMSEDVFYWSRMAEPDNTCDEECSPGGHPHYNAAADMFYRDGVFSWVEYGPEHSEDDIRDLVAAGTAGTRKAVTEGTDASRFYLDHSGLYLQIFETE
;
A
#
# COMPACT_ATOMS: atom_id res chain seq x y z
N MET A 1 -40.14 -49.01 -33.96
CA MET A 1 -40.24 -49.48 -32.55
C MET A 1 -38.85 -49.41 -31.92
N SER A 2 -38.39 -48.23 -31.49
CA SER A 2 -38.52 -47.69 -30.12
C SER A 2 -37.94 -48.59 -29.03
N LYS A 3 -36.70 -48.31 -28.61
CA LYS A 3 -36.33 -48.22 -27.19
C LYS A 3 -35.46 -46.98 -27.01
N GLY A 4 -36.07 -45.93 -26.45
CA GLY A 4 -35.46 -44.65 -26.18
C GLY A 4 -34.38 -44.76 -25.11
N LYS A 5 -33.24 -44.12 -25.38
CA LYS A 5 -32.25 -43.76 -24.38
C LYS A 5 -32.89 -42.76 -23.41
N LEU A 6 -32.73 -43.02 -22.12
CA LEU A 6 -33.09 -42.11 -21.04
C LEU A 6 -32.56 -40.70 -21.33
N ARG A 7 -33.47 -39.74 -21.36
CA ARG A 7 -33.15 -38.31 -21.40
C ARG A 7 -32.81 -37.84 -19.98
N SER A 8 -31.68 -37.14 -19.92
CA SER A 8 -31.32 -36.03 -19.03
C SER A 8 -32.15 -35.85 -17.75
N LEU A 9 -31.51 -36.12 -16.62
CA LEU A 9 -31.61 -35.25 -15.46
C LEU A 9 -30.38 -35.49 -14.57
N ASN A 10 -29.49 -34.53 -14.50
CA ASN A 10 -28.69 -34.16 -13.34
C ASN A 10 -27.87 -32.93 -13.75
N PHE A 11 -28.34 -31.76 -13.30
CA PHE A 11 -27.61 -30.99 -12.31
C PHE A 11 -26.31 -30.45 -12.93
N MET A 12 -26.44 -29.30 -13.60
CA MET A 12 -25.32 -28.39 -13.80
C MET A 12 -25.00 -27.79 -12.43
N LEU A 13 -24.42 -28.63 -11.57
CA LEU A 13 -23.66 -28.20 -10.41
C LEU A 13 -22.44 -27.52 -11.02
N LEU A 14 -22.38 -26.20 -10.85
CA LEU A 14 -21.16 -25.43 -11.10
C LEU A 14 -20.12 -26.01 -10.14
N THR A 15 -19.32 -26.95 -10.65
CA THR A 15 -18.32 -27.66 -9.88
C THR A 15 -17.28 -26.62 -9.47
N PHE A 16 -17.33 -26.24 -8.20
CA PHE A 16 -16.16 -25.84 -7.42
C PHE A 16 -14.99 -26.71 -7.88
N LEU A 17 -14.04 -26.11 -8.60
CA LEU A 17 -12.76 -26.74 -8.81
C LEU A 17 -12.19 -26.95 -7.42
N VAL A 18 -12.07 -28.23 -7.09
CA VAL A 18 -11.36 -28.71 -5.93
C VAL A 18 -9.97 -28.10 -6.00
N PHE A 19 -9.69 -27.09 -5.17
CA PHE A 19 -8.33 -26.74 -4.79
C PHE A 19 -7.79 -27.96 -4.07
N SER A 20 -7.27 -28.92 -4.85
CA SER A 20 -6.31 -29.88 -4.36
C SER A 20 -5.23 -29.04 -3.69
N SER A 21 -5.10 -29.23 -2.39
CA SER A 21 -4.10 -28.63 -1.50
C SER A 21 -2.75 -28.48 -2.20
N ILE A 22 -2.56 -27.33 -2.84
CA ILE A 22 -1.24 -26.80 -3.12
C ILE A 22 -0.71 -26.52 -1.73
N SER A 23 0.26 -27.33 -1.32
CA SER A 23 1.11 -26.92 -0.22
C SER A 23 1.76 -25.63 -0.72
N TYR A 24 1.34 -24.48 -0.18
CA TYR A 24 2.02 -23.22 -0.42
C TYR A 24 3.45 -23.42 0.07
N SER A 25 4.36 -23.78 -0.84
CA SER A 25 5.77 -23.44 -0.67
C SER A 25 5.76 -21.94 -0.56
N GLN A 26 6.02 -21.39 0.62
CA GLN A 26 6.16 -19.95 0.78
C GLN A 26 7.29 -19.54 -0.17
N SER A 27 6.99 -18.66 -1.12
CA SER A 27 7.98 -18.13 -2.05
C SER A 27 9.19 -17.62 -1.28
N ALA A 28 10.39 -17.79 -1.85
CA ALA A 28 11.62 -17.20 -1.30
C ALA A 28 11.46 -15.71 -1.00
N LEU A 29 10.61 -15.02 -1.76
CA LEU A 29 10.27 -13.63 -1.54
C LEU A 29 9.65 -13.38 -0.15
N ILE A 30 8.76 -14.26 0.30
CA ILE A 30 8.12 -14.13 1.63
C ILE A 30 9.04 -14.67 2.71
N THR A 31 9.69 -15.82 2.49
CA THR A 31 10.52 -16.46 3.53
C THR A 31 11.74 -15.64 3.90
N ASP A 32 12.27 -14.86 2.95
CA ASP A 32 13.49 -14.08 3.13
C ASP A 32 13.18 -12.61 3.48
N SER A 33 11.90 -12.30 3.71
CA SER A 33 11.44 -10.96 4.12
C SER A 33 11.10 -10.89 5.61
N THR A 34 11.14 -9.69 6.16
CA THR A 34 10.65 -9.39 7.51
C THR A 34 9.18 -9.00 7.43
N GLU A 35 8.30 -9.68 8.16
CA GLU A 35 6.90 -9.26 8.30
C GLU A 35 6.85 -8.00 9.18
N LEU A 36 6.29 -6.92 8.64
CA LEU A 36 6.12 -5.65 9.35
C LEU A 36 4.79 -5.60 10.10
N GLU A 37 3.71 -5.95 9.40
CA GLU A 37 2.32 -6.03 9.86
C GLU A 37 1.62 -7.19 9.13
N PRO A 38 0.43 -7.65 9.55
CA PRO A 38 -0.27 -8.73 8.87
C PRO A 38 -0.42 -8.50 7.36
N GLY A 39 0.32 -9.29 6.58
CA GLY A 39 0.34 -9.22 5.11
C GLY A 39 1.36 -8.24 4.52
N TRP A 40 1.97 -7.35 5.29
CA TRP A 40 3.05 -6.47 4.84
C TRP A 40 4.42 -7.06 5.17
N TYR A 41 5.29 -7.08 4.18
CA TYR A 41 6.63 -7.64 4.25
C TYR A 41 7.64 -6.62 3.73
N GLU A 42 8.85 -6.63 4.28
CA GLU A 42 9.99 -5.88 3.79
C GLU A 42 11.12 -6.84 3.42
N SER A 43 11.61 -6.70 2.19
CA SER A 43 12.80 -7.41 1.70
C SER A 43 13.97 -6.45 1.48
N ASP A 44 15.19 -6.97 1.58
CA ASP A 44 16.43 -6.20 1.36
C ASP A 44 16.56 -5.59 -0.07
N TRP A 45 15.77 -6.07 -1.04
CA TRP A 45 15.94 -5.72 -2.45
C TRP A 45 14.67 -5.25 -3.17
N LEU A 46 13.50 -5.81 -2.87
CA LEU A 46 12.21 -5.40 -3.43
C LEU A 46 11.48 -4.38 -2.52
N TRP A 47 12.13 -3.96 -1.42
CA TRP A 47 11.55 -3.08 -0.40
C TRP A 47 10.29 -3.67 0.22
N ALA A 48 9.37 -2.79 0.64
CA ALA A 48 8.09 -3.17 1.22
C ALA A 48 7.08 -3.61 0.15
N PHE A 49 6.40 -4.72 0.41
CA PHE A 49 5.33 -5.25 -0.43
C PHE A 49 4.22 -5.88 0.42
N TYR A 50 3.00 -5.88 -0.11
CA TYR A 50 1.82 -6.44 0.53
C TYR A 50 1.40 -7.75 -0.15
N VAL A 51 1.03 -8.75 0.65
CA VAL A 51 0.57 -10.06 0.20
C VAL A 51 -0.85 -10.27 0.68
N GLU A 52 -1.84 -9.96 -0.16
CA GLU A 52 -3.24 -10.33 0.09
C GLU A 52 -3.44 -11.83 -0.14
N SER A 53 -2.99 -12.31 -1.31
CA SER A 53 -3.08 -13.70 -1.72
C SER A 53 -1.97 -14.04 -2.70
N PHE A 54 -0.95 -14.77 -2.24
CA PHE A 54 0.14 -15.18 -3.12
C PHE A 54 -0.38 -16.12 -4.24
N PRO A 55 0.08 -16.04 -5.50
CA PRO A 55 1.24 -15.30 -6.02
C PRO A 55 1.02 -13.81 -6.30
N LEU A 56 -0.18 -13.27 -6.08
CA LEU A 56 -0.43 -11.84 -6.28
C LEU A 56 0.11 -11.05 -5.08
N ILE A 57 1.01 -10.12 -5.35
CA ILE A 57 1.52 -9.16 -4.36
C ILE A 57 1.36 -7.75 -4.90
N TYR A 58 1.36 -6.78 -4.00
CA TYR A 58 1.50 -5.38 -4.32
C TYR A 58 2.91 -4.92 -3.93
N SER A 59 3.69 -4.43 -4.90
CA SER A 59 5.00 -3.80 -4.65
C SER A 59 4.89 -2.29 -4.83
N ALA A 60 5.45 -1.50 -3.92
CA ALA A 60 5.45 -0.04 -4.05
C ALA A 60 6.11 0.43 -5.36
N ASP A 61 7.12 -0.29 -5.83
CA ASP A 61 7.83 0.01 -7.08
C ASP A 61 7.11 -0.51 -8.32
N LEU A 62 6.51 -1.70 -8.26
CA LEU A 62 6.02 -2.42 -9.45
C LEU A 62 4.50 -2.51 -9.58
N ASP A 63 3.77 -2.04 -8.57
CA ASP A 63 2.32 -2.20 -8.40
C ASP A 63 1.92 -3.67 -8.19
N TRP A 64 0.66 -4.04 -8.47
CA TRP A 64 0.16 -5.41 -8.43
C TRP A 64 0.86 -6.28 -9.46
N VAL A 65 1.60 -7.26 -8.96
CA VAL A 65 2.37 -8.19 -9.77
C VAL A 65 2.09 -9.63 -9.34
N LEU A 66 1.99 -10.53 -10.31
CA LEU A 66 2.01 -11.97 -10.02
C LEU A 66 3.46 -12.41 -9.92
N VAL A 67 3.81 -13.05 -8.81
CA VAL A 67 5.16 -13.55 -8.56
C VAL A 67 5.20 -15.05 -8.76
N GLU A 68 5.98 -15.49 -9.73
CA GLU A 68 6.39 -16.87 -9.86
C GLU A 68 7.86 -16.98 -9.46
N ASN A 69 8.15 -17.91 -8.55
CA ASN A 69 9.52 -18.29 -8.20
C ASN A 69 9.64 -19.79 -8.38
N ASP A 70 10.67 -20.23 -9.11
CA ASP A 70 11.02 -21.64 -9.18
C ASP A 70 11.66 -22.05 -7.86
N ASP A 71 11.07 -23.06 -7.18
CA ASP A 71 11.60 -23.63 -5.95
C ASP A 71 13.11 -23.95 -6.09
N GLY A 72 13.95 -23.24 -5.34
CA GLY A 72 15.39 -23.49 -5.25
C GLY A 72 16.27 -22.65 -6.18
N VAL A 73 15.74 -21.65 -6.88
CA VAL A 73 16.53 -20.67 -7.63
C VAL A 73 16.08 -19.26 -7.23
N GLU A 74 17.02 -18.37 -6.92
CA GLU A 74 16.77 -16.93 -6.65
C GLU A 74 16.39 -16.16 -7.94
N LYS A 75 15.42 -16.70 -8.70
CA LYS A 75 14.88 -16.11 -9.92
C LYS A 75 13.41 -15.84 -9.68
N PHE A 76 13.04 -14.56 -9.80
CA PHE A 76 11.69 -14.10 -9.61
C PHE A 76 11.14 -13.63 -10.95
N TRP A 77 10.06 -14.27 -11.39
CA TRP A 77 9.24 -13.82 -12.49
C TRP A 77 8.10 -12.97 -11.93
N PHE A 78 8.01 -11.74 -12.43
CA PHE A 78 6.95 -10.80 -12.15
C PHE A 78 6.13 -10.63 -13.41
N TYR A 79 4.84 -10.91 -13.33
CA TYR A 79 3.91 -10.46 -14.37
C TYR A 79 3.52 -9.03 -14.05
N LEU A 80 4.02 -8.10 -14.86
CA LEU A 80 3.74 -6.68 -14.76
C LEU A 80 2.43 -6.42 -15.51
N MET A 81 1.36 -6.10 -14.77
CA MET A 81 0.03 -5.85 -15.36
C MET A 81 0.07 -4.72 -16.39
N THR A 82 0.84 -3.68 -16.11
CA THR A 82 1.25 -2.66 -17.08
C THR A 82 2.78 -2.69 -17.11
N PRO A 83 3.43 -3.06 -18.22
CA PRO A 83 2.93 -3.04 -19.61
C PRO A 83 2.42 -4.39 -20.17
N ASP A 84 1.79 -5.26 -19.36
CA ASP A 84 1.31 -6.59 -19.77
C ASP A 84 2.45 -7.49 -20.28
N THR A 85 3.42 -7.75 -19.40
CA THR A 85 4.57 -8.60 -19.73
C THR A 85 5.06 -9.36 -18.52
N TRP A 86 5.57 -10.56 -18.75
CA TRP A 86 6.47 -11.19 -17.81
C TRP A 86 7.82 -10.49 -17.84
N ALA A 87 8.37 -10.27 -16.66
CA ALA A 87 9.71 -9.75 -16.46
C ALA A 87 10.38 -10.57 -15.36
N TYR A 88 11.64 -10.95 -15.53
CA TYR A 88 12.36 -11.63 -14.46
C TYR A 88 13.54 -10.83 -13.96
N THR A 89 13.87 -11.04 -12.69
CA THR A 89 15.06 -10.49 -12.04
C THR A 89 15.55 -11.42 -10.93
N THR A 90 16.64 -11.04 -10.27
CA THR A 90 17.19 -11.65 -9.06
C THR A 90 17.49 -10.53 -8.06
N PRO A 91 17.62 -10.83 -6.75
CA PRO A 91 17.99 -9.82 -5.75
C PRO A 91 19.26 -9.04 -6.11
N GLU A 92 20.25 -9.71 -6.72
CA GLU A 92 21.50 -9.09 -7.17
C GLU A 92 21.37 -8.18 -8.40
N LEU A 93 20.32 -8.38 -9.21
CA LEU A 93 20.15 -7.66 -10.48
C LEU A 93 19.15 -6.51 -10.37
N TYR A 94 18.18 -6.59 -9.46
CA TYR A 94 17.21 -5.52 -9.27
C TYR A 94 17.92 -4.17 -9.01
N PRO A 95 17.51 -3.06 -9.66
CA PRO A 95 16.29 -2.84 -10.42
C PRO A 95 16.40 -3.11 -11.94
N TRP A 96 17.36 -3.93 -12.39
CA TRP A 96 17.31 -4.48 -13.74
C TRP A 96 16.32 -5.63 -13.83
N MET A 97 15.50 -5.61 -14.88
CA MET A 97 14.55 -6.67 -15.18
C MET A 97 14.64 -7.07 -16.65
N TYR A 98 14.56 -8.36 -16.94
CA TYR A 98 14.51 -8.86 -18.31
C TYR A 98 13.06 -9.03 -18.73
N PHE A 99 12.61 -8.26 -19.71
CA PHE A 99 11.24 -8.28 -20.21
C PHE A 99 11.10 -9.36 -21.28
N ASP A 100 10.21 -10.34 -21.08
CA ASP A 100 10.01 -11.45 -22.01
C ASP A 100 9.37 -10.99 -23.33
N SER A 101 8.46 -10.01 -23.29
CA SER A 101 7.81 -9.48 -24.49
C SER A 101 8.80 -8.86 -25.49
N THR A 102 9.83 -8.16 -25.00
CA THR A 102 10.84 -7.47 -25.82
C THR A 102 12.15 -8.25 -25.92
N GLN A 103 12.33 -9.30 -25.11
CA GLN A 103 13.59 -10.05 -24.96
C GLN A 103 14.77 -9.12 -24.68
N SER A 104 14.55 -8.10 -23.83
CA SER A 104 15.54 -7.06 -23.51
C SER A 104 15.63 -6.79 -22.01
N TRP A 105 16.80 -6.32 -21.58
CA TRP A 105 16.98 -5.80 -20.23
C TRP A 105 16.46 -4.37 -20.14
N VAL A 106 15.65 -4.13 -19.12
CA VAL A 106 15.06 -2.84 -18.78
C VAL A 106 15.54 -2.45 -17.38
N TYR A 107 16.01 -1.22 -17.23
CA TYR A 107 16.34 -0.64 -15.93
C TYR A 107 15.17 0.20 -15.42
N LEU A 108 14.81 0.03 -14.16
CA LEU A 108 13.79 0.85 -13.49
C LEU A 108 14.46 1.99 -12.73
N PHE A 109 14.02 3.22 -12.96
CA PHE A 109 14.42 4.38 -12.15
C PHE A 109 13.48 4.53 -10.96
N LEU A 110 13.75 3.80 -9.88
CA LEU A 110 12.86 3.72 -8.71
C LEU A 110 12.58 5.09 -8.07
N ASP A 111 13.54 6.01 -8.12
CA ASP A 111 13.43 7.36 -7.53
C ASP A 111 12.75 8.39 -8.46
N THR A 112 11.95 7.95 -9.43
CA THR A 112 11.29 8.84 -10.40
C THR A 112 9.78 8.70 -10.40
N ASP A 113 9.10 9.82 -10.60
CA ASP A 113 7.65 9.88 -10.81
C ASP A 113 7.31 10.56 -12.16
N PRO A 114 6.64 9.86 -13.10
CA PRO A 114 6.29 8.44 -13.04
C PRO A 114 7.53 7.55 -13.05
N LEU A 115 7.40 6.30 -12.57
CA LEU A 115 8.48 5.32 -12.68
C LEU A 115 8.95 5.24 -14.12
N LEU A 116 10.22 5.57 -14.38
CA LEU A 116 10.79 5.52 -15.71
C LEU A 116 11.47 4.17 -15.98
N LEU A 117 11.39 3.72 -17.23
CA LEU A 117 12.01 2.51 -17.75
C LEU A 117 13.04 2.87 -18.81
N TYR A 118 14.28 2.41 -18.67
CA TYR A 118 15.28 2.46 -19.75
C TYR A 118 15.40 1.09 -20.43
N ASP A 119 15.03 1.01 -21.71
CA ASP A 119 15.12 -0.20 -22.51
C ASP A 119 16.44 -0.26 -23.28
N THR A 120 17.27 -1.28 -23.00
CA THR A 120 18.60 -1.42 -23.61
C THR A 120 18.56 -1.77 -25.10
N ALA A 121 17.48 -2.38 -25.58
CA ALA A 121 17.38 -2.77 -26.99
C ALA A 121 17.08 -1.57 -27.90
N THR A 122 16.32 -0.60 -27.39
CA THR A 122 15.90 0.60 -28.14
C THR A 122 16.63 1.87 -27.71
N GLU A 123 17.37 1.83 -26.59
CA GLU A 123 18.03 2.99 -25.97
C GLU A 123 17.03 4.13 -25.66
N THR A 124 15.81 3.77 -25.25
CA THR A 124 14.74 4.74 -24.96
C THR A 124 14.32 4.71 -23.50
N VAL A 125 13.94 5.89 -23.00
CA VAL A 125 13.26 6.05 -21.71
C VAL A 125 11.75 6.22 -21.93
N ARG A 126 10.93 5.49 -21.18
CA ARG A 126 9.46 5.62 -21.18
C ARG A 126 8.91 5.53 -19.75
N ALA A 127 7.75 6.11 -19.49
CA ALA A 127 7.05 5.88 -18.24
C ALA A 127 6.52 4.44 -18.16
N TYR A 128 6.61 3.83 -16.98
CA TYR A 128 6.08 2.51 -16.65
C TYR A 128 4.55 2.53 -16.53
N THR A 129 4.00 3.58 -15.91
CA THR A 129 2.56 3.81 -15.81
C THR A 129 2.09 4.92 -16.76
N GLY A 130 0.86 4.77 -17.25
CA GLY A 130 0.18 5.77 -18.10
C GLY A 130 -0.75 6.72 -17.33
N GLU A 131 -0.91 6.54 -16.03
CA GLU A 131 -1.74 7.37 -15.17
C GLU A 131 -0.86 8.40 -14.44
N SER A 132 -1.27 9.67 -14.51
CA SER A 132 -0.65 10.72 -13.70
C SER A 132 -1.06 10.53 -12.26
N MET A 133 -0.08 10.52 -11.37
CA MET A 133 -0.31 10.52 -9.93
C MET A 133 -1.18 11.71 -9.52
N PRO A 134 -2.06 11.54 -8.52
CA PRO A 134 -2.73 12.68 -7.93
C PRO A 134 -1.70 13.57 -7.24
N THR A 135 -1.90 14.87 -7.38
CA THR A 135 -1.11 15.88 -6.68
C THR A 135 -1.52 16.01 -5.22
N ILE A 136 -2.80 15.79 -4.94
CA ILE A 136 -3.34 15.76 -3.58
C ILE A 136 -4.03 14.43 -3.32
N VAL A 137 -3.73 13.81 -2.18
CA VAL A 137 -4.49 12.67 -1.66
C VAL A 137 -5.13 13.06 -0.34
N THR A 138 -6.47 13.05 -0.28
CA THR A 138 -7.19 13.35 0.95
C THR A 138 -7.56 12.07 1.67
N VAL A 139 -7.08 11.91 2.90
CA VAL A 139 -7.40 10.78 3.79
C VAL A 139 -8.40 11.23 4.85
N ALA A 140 -9.49 10.49 4.99
CA ALA A 140 -10.50 10.72 6.02
C ALA A 140 -10.37 9.72 7.17
N PHE A 141 -10.70 10.18 8.36
CA PHE A 141 -10.63 9.42 9.60
C PHE A 141 -12.02 8.99 10.06
N TYR A 142 -12.13 7.76 10.54
CA TYR A 142 -13.36 7.14 11.00
C TYR A 142 -13.15 6.46 12.35
N VAL A 143 -14.21 6.36 13.14
CA VAL A 143 -14.23 5.65 14.41
C VAL A 143 -15.30 4.57 14.40
N LEU A 144 -15.03 3.46 15.07
CA LEU A 144 -16.02 2.40 15.24
C LEU A 144 -17.04 2.78 16.32
N ASN A 145 -18.25 3.10 15.90
CA ASN A 145 -19.38 3.26 16.78
C ASN A 145 -19.91 1.88 17.18
N THR A 146 -19.92 1.60 18.48
CA THR A 146 -20.44 0.35 19.05
C THR A 146 -21.73 0.56 19.86
N GLU A 147 -22.25 1.80 19.89
CA GLU A 147 -23.50 2.17 20.53
C GLU A 147 -24.69 1.80 19.62
N GLY A 148 -25.04 0.51 19.58
CA GLY A 148 -26.13 0.02 18.75
C GLY A 148 -26.25 -1.51 18.75
N GLU A 149 -27.21 -2.03 17.98
CA GLU A 149 -27.35 -3.49 17.79
C GLU A 149 -26.25 -4.05 16.86
N GLU A 150 -25.69 -3.24 15.96
CA GLU A 150 -24.64 -3.61 15.01
C GLU A 150 -23.58 -2.48 14.94
N PRO A 151 -22.27 -2.77 15.10
CA PRO A 151 -21.22 -1.77 14.97
C PRO A 151 -21.13 -1.17 13.56
N PHE A 152 -20.83 0.12 13.46
CA PHE A 152 -20.60 0.79 12.18
C PHE A 152 -19.49 1.85 12.29
N LEU A 153 -18.83 2.13 11.17
CA LEU A 153 -17.84 3.21 11.09
C LEU A 153 -18.57 4.54 10.85
N GLU A 154 -18.23 5.55 11.65
CA GLU A 154 -18.68 6.93 11.44
C GLU A 154 -17.49 7.88 11.27
N PRO A 155 -17.65 8.98 10.53
CA PRO A 155 -16.59 9.97 10.38
C PRO A 155 -16.15 10.51 11.73
N LEU A 156 -14.84 10.57 11.96
CA LEU A 156 -14.28 11.25 13.12
C LEU A 156 -14.57 12.74 12.99
N ILE A 157 -15.18 13.32 14.02
CA ILE A 157 -15.36 14.77 14.13
C ILE A 157 -14.28 15.30 15.08
N ASP A 158 -13.47 16.23 14.58
CA ASP A 158 -12.46 16.91 15.39
C ASP A 158 -13.16 17.79 16.44
N PRO A 159 -12.90 17.58 17.74
CA PRO A 159 -13.64 18.26 18.81
C PRO A 159 -13.29 19.75 18.96
N PHE A 160 -12.19 20.20 18.37
CA PHE A 160 -11.75 21.60 18.44
C PHE A 160 -12.27 22.44 17.27
N THR A 161 -12.45 21.81 16.10
CA THR A 161 -12.86 22.48 14.86
C THR A 161 -14.29 22.17 14.44
N GLU A 162 -14.91 21.14 15.02
CA GLU A 162 -16.24 20.60 14.64
C GLU A 162 -16.34 20.19 13.16
N ARG A 163 -15.20 19.84 12.55
CA ARG A 163 -15.11 19.38 11.15
C ARG A 163 -14.76 17.90 11.11
N TRP A 164 -14.96 17.28 9.93
CA TRP A 164 -14.41 15.95 9.68
C TRP A 164 -12.90 15.97 9.86
N GLY A 165 -12.38 14.97 10.57
CA GLY A 165 -10.96 14.68 10.62
C GLY A 165 -10.53 14.21 9.23
N MET A 166 -9.78 15.06 8.53
CA MET A 166 -9.24 14.78 7.20
C MET A 166 -7.85 15.41 7.08
N ILE A 167 -6.97 14.78 6.32
CA ILE A 167 -5.67 15.33 5.93
C ILE A 167 -5.55 15.27 4.42
N ALA A 168 -5.20 16.38 3.79
CA ALA A 168 -4.88 16.46 2.37
C ALA A 168 -3.37 16.48 2.21
N PHE A 169 -2.80 15.35 1.79
CA PHE A 169 -1.37 15.18 1.57
C PHE A 169 -0.99 15.76 0.22
N ASP A 170 -0.02 16.69 0.20
CA ASP A 170 0.57 17.20 -1.03
C ASP A 170 1.69 16.26 -1.48
N MET A 171 1.42 15.51 -2.54
CA MET A 171 2.34 14.51 -3.10
C MET A 171 3.55 15.13 -3.79
N SER A 172 3.56 16.46 -4.00
CA SER A 172 4.71 17.16 -4.56
C SER A 172 5.78 17.50 -3.53
N GLU A 173 5.49 17.34 -2.23
CA GLU A 173 6.46 17.56 -1.15
C GLU A 173 7.23 16.27 -0.83
N ASP A 174 8.56 16.35 -0.71
CA ASP A 174 9.39 15.22 -0.23
C ASP A 174 8.98 14.80 1.19
N VAL A 175 8.59 15.79 2.01
CA VAL A 175 8.05 15.61 3.35
C VAL A 175 6.91 16.58 3.56
N PHE A 176 5.73 16.05 3.87
CA PHE A 176 4.54 16.83 4.22
C PHE A 176 4.40 16.95 5.73
N TYR A 177 4.23 18.17 6.25
CA TYR A 177 4.09 18.44 7.68
C TYR A 177 2.67 18.90 8.01
N TRP A 178 2.11 18.40 9.11
CA TRP A 178 0.82 18.88 9.61
C TRP A 178 0.80 18.95 11.14
N SER A 179 -0.22 19.63 11.65
CA SER A 179 -0.50 19.67 13.08
C SER A 179 -1.99 19.55 13.35
N ARG A 180 -2.37 18.94 14.46
CA ARG A 180 -3.74 18.93 14.97
C ARG A 180 -3.78 19.34 16.43
N MET A 181 -4.90 19.87 16.89
CA MET A 181 -5.11 20.09 18.32
C MET A 181 -5.43 18.76 19.01
N ALA A 182 -4.79 18.50 20.14
CA ALA A 182 -5.04 17.36 20.99
C ALA A 182 -5.56 17.83 22.36
N GLU A 183 -6.29 16.94 23.05
CA GLU A 183 -6.66 17.18 24.44
C GLU A 183 -5.40 17.29 25.32
N PRO A 184 -5.45 18.10 26.40
CA PRO A 184 -4.32 18.21 27.32
C PRO A 184 -3.94 16.84 27.89
N ASP A 185 -2.68 16.46 27.76
CA ASP A 185 -2.13 15.24 28.36
C ASP A 185 -1.04 15.57 29.38
N ASN A 186 -0.43 14.53 29.97
CA ASN A 186 0.62 14.69 30.97
C ASN A 186 2.02 14.80 30.36
N THR A 187 2.12 14.87 29.03
CA THR A 187 3.38 14.87 28.28
C THR A 187 3.69 16.20 27.61
N CYS A 188 2.76 17.16 27.63
CA CYS A 188 3.01 18.55 27.24
C CYS A 188 3.81 19.31 28.32
N ASP A 189 4.85 20.02 27.90
CA ASP A 189 5.55 21.01 28.74
C ASP A 189 4.72 22.31 28.90
N GLU A 190 5.28 23.36 29.49
CA GLU A 190 4.64 24.60 30.02
C GLU A 190 3.63 25.35 29.11
N GLU A 191 3.41 24.93 27.86
CA GLU A 191 2.45 25.49 26.90
C GLU A 191 1.05 24.87 26.92
N CYS A 192 0.77 23.94 27.84
CA CYS A 192 -0.54 23.34 27.96
C CYS A 192 -1.60 24.35 28.44
N SER A 193 -2.36 24.92 27.49
CA SER A 193 -3.56 25.68 27.80
C SER A 193 -4.69 24.72 28.22
N PRO A 194 -5.67 25.15 29.02
CA PRO A 194 -6.85 24.33 29.33
C PRO A 194 -7.65 23.88 28.09
N GLY A 195 -7.36 24.44 26.91
CA GLY A 195 -7.98 24.13 25.63
C GLY A 195 -7.16 23.21 24.71
N GLY A 196 -6.17 22.48 25.24
CA GLY A 196 -5.35 21.54 24.46
C GLY A 196 -4.03 22.15 23.96
N HIS A 197 -3.26 21.33 23.23
CA HIS A 197 -1.98 21.69 22.61
C HIS A 197 -1.84 21.07 21.21
N PRO A 198 -1.01 21.63 20.32
CA PRO A 198 -0.77 21.06 19.00
C PRO A 198 0.11 19.80 19.09
N HIS A 199 -0.30 18.77 18.36
CA HIS A 199 0.54 17.63 18.00
C HIS A 199 0.99 17.82 16.56
N TYR A 200 2.30 17.79 16.34
CA TYR A 200 2.92 17.90 15.03
C TYR A 200 3.30 16.52 14.51
N ASN A 201 3.05 16.30 13.23
CA ASN A 201 3.35 15.07 12.54
C ASN A 201 3.96 15.38 11.16
N ALA A 202 4.61 14.38 10.58
CA ALA A 202 5.15 14.49 9.24
C ALA A 202 4.98 13.18 8.47
N ALA A 203 4.85 13.28 7.16
CA ALA A 203 4.75 12.18 6.22
C ALA A 203 5.91 12.28 5.25
N ALA A 204 6.76 11.25 5.23
CA ALA A 204 7.83 11.10 4.25
C ALA A 204 7.60 9.82 3.42
N ASP A 205 8.38 9.68 2.34
CA ASP A 205 8.31 8.53 1.43
C ASP A 205 6.87 8.26 0.99
N MET A 206 6.16 9.33 0.65
CA MET A 206 4.75 9.29 0.23
C MET A 206 4.66 8.72 -1.17
N PHE A 207 3.73 7.78 -1.38
CA PHE A 207 3.36 7.35 -2.72
C PHE A 207 1.85 7.09 -2.79
N TYR A 208 1.28 7.34 -3.97
CA TYR A 208 -0.05 6.90 -4.37
C TYR A 208 0.11 5.94 -5.54
N ARG A 209 -0.61 4.83 -5.61
CA ARG A 209 -0.64 4.01 -6.83
C ARG A 209 -1.85 3.11 -6.82
N ASP A 210 -2.62 3.13 -7.90
CA ASP A 210 -3.74 2.21 -8.13
C ASP A 210 -4.74 2.16 -6.97
N GLY A 211 -5.06 3.35 -6.44
CA GLY A 211 -5.98 3.49 -5.33
C GLY A 211 -5.37 3.16 -3.97
N VAL A 212 -4.06 2.98 -3.84
CA VAL A 212 -3.36 2.81 -2.56
C VAL A 212 -2.50 4.05 -2.29
N PHE A 213 -2.64 4.64 -1.11
CA PHE A 213 -1.79 5.73 -0.64
C PHE A 213 -1.03 5.27 0.60
N SER A 214 0.28 5.51 0.66
CA SER A 214 1.13 5.08 1.76
C SER A 214 2.19 6.13 2.09
N TRP A 215 2.48 6.29 3.39
CA TRP A 215 3.46 7.25 3.91
C TRP A 215 4.16 6.73 5.17
N VAL A 216 5.34 7.27 5.50
CA VAL A 216 6.06 7.00 6.75
C VAL A 216 5.65 8.17 7.63
N GLU A 217 4.88 7.88 8.67
CA GLU A 217 4.48 8.86 9.64
C GLU A 217 5.53 9.01 10.73
N TYR A 218 5.92 10.24 11.00
CA TYR A 218 6.69 10.65 12.16
C TYR A 218 5.77 11.40 13.14
N GLY A 219 6.04 11.26 14.43
CA GLY A 219 5.30 11.92 15.50
C GLY A 219 4.20 11.05 16.13
N PRO A 220 3.29 11.65 16.93
CA PRO A 220 3.21 13.10 17.18
C PRO A 220 4.36 13.62 18.05
N GLU A 221 4.79 14.85 17.79
CA GLU A 221 5.68 15.65 18.65
C GLU A 221 4.99 16.93 19.12
N HIS A 222 5.48 17.56 20.19
CA HIS A 222 4.87 18.76 20.77
C HIS A 222 5.39 20.08 20.19
N SER A 223 6.35 20.03 19.25
CA SER A 223 6.84 21.20 18.54
C SER A 223 7.16 20.90 17.08
N GLU A 224 7.15 21.95 16.26
CA GLU A 224 7.52 21.85 14.85
C GLU A 224 9.03 21.54 14.67
N ASP A 225 9.88 22.05 15.56
CA ASP A 225 11.32 21.81 15.50
C ASP A 225 11.63 20.33 15.82
N ASP A 226 10.99 19.76 16.84
CA ASP A 226 11.19 18.36 17.22
C ASP A 226 10.75 17.39 16.11
N ILE A 227 9.61 17.65 15.45
CA ILE A 227 9.18 16.78 14.34
C ILE A 227 10.15 16.87 13.15
N ARG A 228 10.74 18.04 12.89
CA ARG A 228 11.73 18.22 11.81
C ARG A 228 13.02 17.47 12.13
N ASP A 229 13.50 17.54 13.36
CA ASP A 229 14.66 16.77 13.82
C ASP A 229 14.40 15.26 13.76
N LEU A 230 13.18 14.81 14.09
CA LEU A 230 12.79 13.41 14.02
C LEU A 230 12.80 12.86 12.59
N VAL A 231 12.24 13.60 11.63
CA VAL A 231 12.27 13.24 10.21
C VAL A 231 13.71 13.21 9.70
N ALA A 232 14.52 14.22 10.05
CA ALA A 232 15.92 14.29 9.63
C ALA A 232 16.78 13.13 10.17
N ALA A 233 16.42 12.59 11.33
CA ALA A 233 17.06 11.39 11.89
C ALA A 233 16.64 10.11 11.17
N GLY A 234 15.41 10.02 10.65
CA GLY A 234 14.91 8.91 9.84
C GLY A 234 14.61 7.60 10.60
N THR A 235 14.85 7.51 11.90
CA THR A 235 14.84 6.22 12.64
C THR A 235 13.56 5.89 13.43
N ALA A 236 12.55 6.76 13.42
CA ALA A 236 11.35 6.63 14.27
C ALA A 236 10.02 6.66 13.49
N GLY A 237 10.08 6.53 12.17
CA GLY A 237 8.90 6.57 11.33
C GLY A 237 8.12 5.26 11.37
N THR A 238 6.80 5.34 11.23
CA THR A 238 5.90 4.19 11.10
C THR A 238 5.23 4.21 9.72
N ARG A 239 5.38 3.15 8.92
CA ARG A 239 4.68 3.05 7.64
C ARG A 239 3.18 2.89 7.86
N LYS A 240 2.38 3.66 7.13
CA LYS A 240 0.92 3.52 7.04
C LYS A 240 0.50 3.37 5.59
N ALA A 241 -0.64 2.76 5.35
CA ALA A 241 -1.22 2.63 4.02
C ALA A 241 -2.75 2.68 4.09
N VAL A 242 -3.40 3.28 3.10
CA VAL A 242 -4.85 3.39 2.97
C VAL A 242 -5.26 3.12 1.53
N THR A 243 -6.50 2.71 1.31
CA THR A 243 -7.01 2.39 -0.03
C THR A 243 -8.25 3.21 -0.41
N GLU A 244 -8.47 3.38 -1.71
CA GLU A 244 -9.62 4.04 -2.31
C GLU A 244 -10.82 3.10 -2.39
N GLY A 245 -12.00 3.57 -1.98
CA GLY A 245 -13.33 3.10 -2.40
C GLY A 245 -14.33 2.81 -1.29
N THR A 246 -15.47 2.17 -1.61
CA THR A 246 -16.70 2.31 -0.82
C THR A 246 -17.08 1.17 0.14
N ASP A 247 -16.29 0.10 0.22
CA ASP A 247 -16.67 -1.13 0.93
C ASP A 247 -15.80 -1.40 2.18
N ALA A 248 -16.32 -2.16 3.15
CA ALA A 248 -15.72 -2.37 4.47
C ALA A 248 -14.30 -2.99 4.47
N SER A 249 -13.85 -3.58 3.36
CA SER A 249 -12.50 -4.13 3.21
C SER A 249 -11.42 -3.07 2.92
N ARG A 250 -11.78 -1.79 2.85
CA ARG A 250 -10.90 -0.70 2.38
C ARG A 250 -10.40 0.25 3.47
N PHE A 251 -10.86 0.05 4.70
CA PHE A 251 -10.43 0.84 5.85
C PHE A 251 -9.17 0.23 6.46
N TYR A 252 -8.11 1.03 6.59
CA TYR A 252 -6.94 0.66 7.38
C TYR A 252 -7.23 0.92 8.85
N LEU A 253 -7.17 -0.12 9.67
CA LEU A 253 -7.21 0.03 11.13
C LEU A 253 -5.85 0.54 11.57
N ASP A 254 -5.81 1.78 12.02
CA ASP A 254 -4.65 2.37 12.67
C ASP A 254 -4.64 1.99 14.15
N HIS A 255 -4.31 2.93 15.03
CA HIS A 255 -4.33 2.72 16.46
C HIS A 255 -5.69 3.05 17.08
N SER A 256 -5.97 2.47 18.26
CA SER A 256 -7.08 2.87 19.14
C SER A 256 -8.48 2.82 18.50
N GLY A 257 -8.71 1.96 17.50
CA GLY A 257 -10.01 1.87 16.82
C GLY A 257 -10.28 3.02 15.84
N LEU A 258 -9.22 3.72 15.42
CA LEU A 258 -9.23 4.70 14.35
C LEU A 258 -9.03 4.00 13.01
N TYR A 259 -9.88 4.34 12.06
CA TYR A 259 -9.88 3.77 10.72
C TYR A 259 -9.61 4.86 9.69
N LEU A 260 -8.79 4.59 8.68
CA LEU A 260 -8.49 5.55 7.62
C LEU A 260 -8.92 5.03 6.25
N GLN A 261 -9.26 5.97 5.36
CA GLN A 261 -9.63 5.69 3.98
C GLN A 261 -9.22 6.86 3.07
N ILE A 262 -8.88 6.58 1.82
CA ILE A 262 -8.81 7.64 0.79
C ILE A 262 -10.22 8.14 0.53
N PHE A 263 -10.43 9.45 0.74
CA PHE A 263 -11.69 10.13 0.52
C PHE A 263 -11.79 10.66 -0.91
N GLU A 264 -10.74 11.33 -1.39
CA GLU A 264 -10.65 11.84 -2.75
C GLU A 264 -9.18 12.06 -3.17
N THR A 265 -8.98 12.22 -4.46
CA THR A 265 -7.70 12.51 -5.10
C THR A 265 -7.87 13.64 -6.12
N GLU A 266 -6.87 14.52 -6.26
CA GLU A 266 -6.86 15.65 -7.21
C GLU A 266 -5.70 15.62 -8.20
#